data_AF-A0AAW4NW41-F1
#
_entry.id   AF-A0AAW4NW41-F1
#
_cell.length_a   1.000
_cell.length_b   1.000
_cell.length_c   1.000
_cell.angle_alpha   90.00
_cell.angle_beta   90.00
_cell.angle_gamma   90.00
#
_symmetry.space_group_name_H-M   'P 1'
#
loop_
_entity.id
_entity.type
_entity.pdbx_description
1 polymer ?
#
loop_
_entity_poly.entity_id
_entity_poly.type
_entity_poly.pdbx_seq_one_letter_code
_entity_poly.pdbx_strand_id
1 'polypeptide(L)'
;MWQRRALELNTQDIWHWQQVISVVDYAREQGFNTLVLGAADLLDKLVTPEAYNHARFDDRISSQQRSRCVYLNQVAAHCREQGLALYLQCKELSFPTDLLLHHPELLDDKHSLRMDTDFWCDYLAAKVELLMQQIPRLSGLLLAISNSDSLLRFSAPSGDAINGVVPVTTHWPTHADSEQIYHRLFSAVARVMYYHQRHLVLRAFPASHQDIGNVLNAIRTLPESVSVAIKVTPERFWPEFPNNPALLDISGREIWVELDLAGEEVGWGNLPFLRYTEVQGRLLWCREKNPAIVSALCRISWEGVDNHSVIGTLSEFTLFACSRLLTNQTAAANESTLFAEWLMTRYQWQPDDTVLHTMLALLDQAHQAISLSLYARHHVFHRHSLLPTSFGQAIWSLYGQLNRNHWLPGSGQDITFDPQHAELASQNLYHIAKEKDAAWQLAEQCQQAALQFSREHAMPEALSVRWQQEWRGLTLYCRAFVHAQKAFFTLHYCKQVENNWTLREIAKTNIQALYGIGHEMEDFCLQHRDYPVSLHVMFDAGRPRALADSLQQQLAELT
;
A
#
# COMPACT_ATOMS: atom_id res chain seq x y z
N MET A 1 13.21 -23.03 2.12
CA MET A 1 13.25 -22.38 3.45
C MET A 1 13.44 -20.90 3.20
N TRP A 2 12.70 -20.02 3.89
CA TRP A 2 12.81 -18.56 3.68
C TRP A 2 14.14 -18.05 4.23
N GLN A 3 14.97 -17.51 3.34
CA GLN A 3 16.32 -17.00 3.62
C GLN A 3 16.27 -15.62 4.27
N ARG A 4 15.51 -14.67 3.70
CA ARG A 4 15.24 -13.37 4.34
C ARG A 4 13.79 -13.27 4.77
N ARG A 5 13.62 -12.86 6.02
CA ARG A 5 12.34 -12.55 6.63
C ARG A 5 12.48 -11.12 7.11
N ALA A 6 11.98 -10.20 6.31
CA ALA A 6 12.20 -8.78 6.48
C ALA A 6 10.94 -8.09 7.02
N LEU A 7 11.15 -7.12 7.90
CA LEU A 7 10.11 -6.24 8.44
C LEU A 7 10.37 -4.82 7.95
N GLU A 8 9.38 -4.16 7.36
CA GLU A 8 9.51 -2.80 6.80
C GLU A 8 8.71 -1.77 7.60
N LEU A 9 9.41 -0.74 8.08
CA LEU A 9 8.84 0.50 8.62
C LEU A 9 9.11 1.64 7.63
N ASN A 10 8.06 2.34 7.18
CA ASN A 10 8.17 3.38 6.14
C ASN A 10 7.45 4.71 6.45
N THR A 11 7.21 5.00 7.73
CA THR A 11 6.64 6.27 8.23
C THR A 11 7.74 7.22 8.73
N GLN A 12 7.40 8.44 9.19
CA GLN A 12 8.40 9.29 9.86
C GLN A 12 9.01 8.67 11.14
N ASP A 13 8.42 7.59 11.68
CA ASP A 13 8.94 6.87 12.85
C ASP A 13 10.34 6.30 12.64
N ILE A 14 10.81 6.17 11.38
CA ILE A 14 12.19 5.77 11.08
C ILE A 14 13.24 6.69 11.70
N TRP A 15 12.88 7.93 12.07
CA TRP A 15 13.76 8.90 12.72
C TRP A 15 13.63 8.91 14.25
N HIS A 16 12.72 8.11 14.81
CA HIS A 16 12.49 8.04 16.25
C HIS A 16 13.17 6.79 16.83
N TRP A 17 14.31 6.98 17.51
CA TRP A 17 15.13 5.90 18.07
C TRP A 17 14.30 4.84 18.81
N GLN A 18 13.47 5.24 19.77
CA GLN A 18 12.71 4.27 20.57
C GLN A 18 11.71 3.45 19.74
N GLN A 19 11.16 4.02 18.66
CA GLN A 19 10.24 3.27 17.78
C GLN A 19 11.02 2.29 16.90
N VAL A 20 12.17 2.70 16.38
CA VAL A 20 13.03 1.79 15.63
C VAL A 20 13.50 0.63 16.52
N ILE A 21 13.90 0.89 17.77
CA ILE A 21 14.31 -0.16 18.70
C ILE A 21 13.15 -1.11 19.03
N SER A 22 11.94 -0.61 19.27
CA SER A 22 10.78 -1.48 19.53
C SER A 22 10.47 -2.40 18.34
N VAL A 23 10.65 -1.91 17.10
CA VAL A 23 10.50 -2.72 15.88
C VAL A 23 11.64 -3.74 15.73
N VAL A 24 12.89 -3.41 16.09
CA VAL A 24 14.01 -4.36 16.13
C VAL A 24 13.73 -5.47 17.15
N ASP A 25 13.29 -5.13 18.36
CA ASP A 25 12.95 -6.10 19.40
C ASP A 25 11.83 -7.03 18.94
N TYR A 26 10.76 -6.47 18.35
CA TYR A 26 9.69 -7.25 17.74
C TYR A 26 10.21 -8.19 16.65
N ALA A 27 11.04 -7.67 15.73
CA ALA A 27 11.61 -8.45 14.64
C ALA A 27 12.41 -9.66 15.17
N ARG A 28 13.27 -9.44 16.18
CA ARG A 28 14.04 -10.50 16.83
C ARG A 28 13.12 -11.53 17.49
N GLU A 29 12.16 -11.08 18.28
CA GLU A 29 11.25 -11.95 19.04
C GLU A 29 10.37 -12.81 18.13
N GLN A 30 9.95 -12.27 17.00
CA GLN A 30 9.14 -13.00 16.02
C GLN A 30 9.98 -13.76 14.96
N GLY A 31 11.31 -13.76 15.08
CA GLY A 31 12.20 -14.55 14.23
C GLY A 31 12.44 -13.97 12.83
N PHE A 32 12.15 -12.69 12.62
CA PHE A 32 12.65 -11.94 11.46
C PHE A 32 14.16 -11.78 11.57
N ASN A 33 14.84 -11.65 10.41
CA ASN A 33 16.30 -11.53 10.36
C ASN A 33 16.78 -10.29 9.59
N THR A 34 15.85 -9.45 9.14
CA THR A 34 16.15 -8.25 8.37
C THR A 34 15.18 -7.13 8.78
N LEU A 35 15.71 -5.93 8.99
CA LEU A 35 14.93 -4.70 9.12
C LEU A 35 15.11 -3.87 7.85
N VAL A 36 14.02 -3.30 7.35
CA VAL A 36 14.01 -2.35 6.24
C VAL A 36 13.41 -1.03 6.73
N LEU A 37 14.15 0.06 6.56
CA LEU A 37 13.65 1.41 6.83
C LEU A 37 13.47 2.16 5.52
N GLY A 38 12.25 2.62 5.25
CA GLY A 38 11.88 3.23 3.98
C GLY A 38 11.38 4.67 4.11
N ALA A 39 11.64 5.48 3.09
CA ALA A 39 10.88 6.70 2.80
C ALA A 39 11.01 7.01 1.30
N ALA A 40 10.01 7.69 0.72
CA ALA A 40 10.03 8.04 -0.69
C ALA A 40 11.29 8.83 -1.09
N ASP A 41 11.59 9.91 -0.37
CA ASP A 41 12.70 10.85 -0.60
C ASP A 41 13.94 10.55 0.25
N LEU A 42 14.13 9.29 0.67
CA LEU A 42 15.14 8.94 1.68
C LEU A 42 16.57 9.31 1.27
N LEU A 43 16.96 9.11 0.00
CA LEU A 43 18.32 9.46 -0.43
C LEU A 43 18.56 10.97 -0.36
N ASP A 44 17.60 11.80 -0.77
CA ASP A 44 17.75 13.26 -0.72
C ASP A 44 17.86 13.78 0.73
N LYS A 45 17.20 13.10 1.67
CA LYS A 45 17.34 13.37 3.11
C LYS A 45 18.69 12.99 3.68
N LEU A 46 19.47 12.15 2.99
CA LEU A 46 20.72 11.58 3.49
C LEU A 46 21.97 12.12 2.80
N VAL A 47 21.92 12.34 1.49
CA VAL A 47 23.11 12.64 0.69
C VAL A 47 22.82 13.60 -0.46
N THR A 48 23.75 14.52 -0.68
CA THR A 48 23.85 15.34 -1.90
C THR A 48 25.30 15.24 -2.40
N PRO A 49 25.57 14.62 -3.56
CA PRO A 49 26.95 14.48 -4.03
C PRO A 49 27.54 15.85 -4.39
N GLU A 50 28.83 16.03 -4.11
CA GLU A 50 29.51 17.33 -4.24
C GLU A 50 29.42 17.92 -5.65
N ALA A 51 29.52 17.08 -6.68
CA ALA A 51 29.40 17.50 -8.08
C ALA A 51 28.05 18.16 -8.42
N TYR A 52 27.01 17.85 -7.65
CA TYR A 52 25.64 18.36 -7.83
C TYR A 52 25.21 19.26 -6.66
N ASN A 53 26.13 19.58 -5.73
CA ASN A 53 25.85 20.46 -4.61
C ASN A 53 26.21 21.91 -4.96
N HIS A 54 25.18 22.70 -5.27
CA HIS A 54 25.33 24.11 -5.59
C HIS A 54 25.14 25.03 -4.36
N ALA A 55 24.68 24.50 -3.23
CA ALA A 55 24.53 25.20 -1.96
C ALA A 55 25.79 25.04 -1.08
N ARG A 56 26.96 25.44 -1.61
CA ARG A 56 28.30 25.17 -1.04
C ARG A 56 28.54 25.62 0.41
N PHE A 57 27.63 26.39 1.02
CA PHE A 57 27.74 26.90 2.38
C PHE A 57 26.44 26.74 3.21
N ASP A 58 25.54 25.84 2.82
CA ASP A 58 24.36 25.53 3.66
C ASP A 58 24.73 24.53 4.77
N ASP A 59 25.19 25.09 5.89
CA ASP A 59 25.52 24.33 7.11
C ASP A 59 24.33 23.54 7.66
N ARG A 60 23.09 23.98 7.41
CA ARG A 60 21.89 23.33 7.92
C ARG A 60 21.62 22.03 7.16
N ILE A 61 21.64 22.06 5.83
CA ILE A 61 21.41 20.86 5.00
C ILE A 61 22.49 19.82 5.26
N SER A 62 23.76 20.24 5.23
CA SER A 62 24.91 19.35 5.45
C SER A 62 24.91 18.74 6.86
N SER A 63 24.61 19.54 7.90
CA SER A 63 24.54 19.04 9.28
C SER A 63 23.38 18.06 9.49
N GLN A 64 22.21 18.32 8.89
CA GLN A 64 21.04 17.43 8.99
C GLN A 64 21.29 16.09 8.27
N GLN A 65 21.80 16.14 7.04
CA GLN A 65 22.15 14.93 6.27
C GLN A 65 23.19 14.09 7.01
N ARG A 66 24.25 14.73 7.54
CA ARG A 66 25.27 14.03 8.31
C ARG A 66 24.71 13.40 9.59
N SER A 67 23.89 14.15 10.34
CA SER A 67 23.25 13.65 11.57
C SER A 67 22.38 12.41 11.29
N ARG A 68 21.57 12.44 10.22
CA ARG A 68 20.75 11.31 9.79
C ARG A 68 21.58 10.09 9.38
N CYS A 69 22.68 10.29 8.64
CA CYS A 69 23.60 9.21 8.29
C CYS A 69 24.23 8.58 9.54
N VAL A 70 24.68 9.40 10.50
CA VAL A 70 25.22 8.92 11.78
C VAL A 70 24.16 8.12 12.54
N TYR A 71 22.94 8.63 12.61
CA TYR A 71 21.80 7.96 13.24
C TYR A 71 21.55 6.58 12.61
N LEU A 72 21.40 6.49 11.29
CA LEU A 72 21.14 5.22 10.60
C LEU A 72 22.32 4.24 10.73
N ASN A 73 23.56 4.75 10.80
CA ASN A 73 24.72 3.90 11.06
C ASN A 73 24.72 3.33 12.50
N GLN A 74 24.15 4.04 13.48
CA GLN A 74 23.91 3.53 14.84
C GLN A 74 22.76 2.51 14.86
N VAL A 75 21.68 2.76 14.11
CA VAL A 75 20.62 1.76 13.94
C VAL A 75 21.17 0.47 13.33
N ALA A 76 22.03 0.58 12.31
CA ALA A 76 22.69 -0.57 11.68
C ALA A 76 23.58 -1.34 12.67
N ALA A 77 24.28 -0.62 13.55
CA ALA A 77 25.06 -1.21 14.63
C ALA A 77 24.20 -2.06 15.55
N HIS A 78 23.09 -1.48 16.03
CA HIS A 78 22.17 -2.13 16.94
C HIS A 78 21.46 -3.33 16.30
N CYS A 79 21.00 -3.20 15.05
CA CYS A 79 20.42 -4.32 14.29
C CYS A 79 21.38 -5.51 14.26
N ARG A 80 22.67 -5.26 13.94
CA ARG A 80 23.69 -6.30 13.90
C ARG A 80 23.93 -6.97 15.25
N GLU A 81 23.90 -6.20 16.35
CA GLU A 81 23.99 -6.74 17.72
C GLU A 81 22.81 -7.67 18.05
N GLN A 82 21.63 -7.40 17.46
CA GLN A 82 20.44 -8.25 17.57
C GLN A 82 20.36 -9.35 16.50
N GLY A 83 21.39 -9.52 15.66
CA GLY A 83 21.41 -10.52 14.60
C GLY A 83 20.56 -10.19 13.36
N LEU A 84 20.17 -8.93 13.20
CA LEU A 84 19.40 -8.42 12.06
C LEU A 84 20.31 -7.73 11.03
N ALA A 85 20.02 -7.95 9.75
CA ALA A 85 20.55 -7.11 8.68
C ALA A 85 19.73 -5.83 8.53
N LEU A 86 20.37 -4.68 8.26
CA LEU A 86 19.68 -3.42 7.98
C LEU A 86 19.74 -3.07 6.50
N TYR A 87 18.58 -2.82 5.91
CA TYR A 87 18.44 -2.26 4.57
C TYR A 87 17.72 -0.92 4.61
N LEU A 88 18.05 -0.04 3.68
CA LEU A 88 17.23 1.14 3.39
C LEU A 88 16.37 0.87 2.17
N GLN A 89 15.17 1.43 2.15
CA GLN A 89 14.30 1.44 0.99
C GLN A 89 14.15 2.87 0.46
N CYS A 90 14.40 3.06 -0.82
CA CYS A 90 14.33 4.37 -1.48
C CYS A 90 13.53 4.31 -2.79
N LYS A 91 12.89 5.43 -3.16
CA LYS A 91 12.23 5.63 -4.45
C LYS A 91 13.03 6.67 -5.24
N GLU A 92 13.41 6.35 -6.46
CA GLU A 92 14.24 7.20 -7.33
C GLU A 92 13.67 7.19 -8.76
N LEU A 93 13.87 8.19 -9.60
CA LEU A 93 14.75 9.35 -9.43
C LEU A 93 14.02 10.52 -8.74
N SER A 94 14.57 10.95 -7.62
CA SER A 94 14.21 12.19 -6.92
C SER A 94 15.41 13.14 -6.87
N PHE A 95 15.13 14.44 -6.92
CA PHE A 95 16.15 15.49 -6.93
C PHE A 95 15.56 16.82 -6.46
N PRO A 96 16.37 17.71 -5.85
CA PRO A 96 15.94 19.06 -5.51
C PRO A 96 15.72 19.89 -6.80
N THR A 97 14.75 20.81 -6.77
CA THR A 97 14.44 21.69 -7.91
C THR A 97 15.64 22.53 -8.35
N ASP A 98 16.53 22.89 -7.43
CA ASP A 98 17.73 23.67 -7.72
C ASP A 98 18.73 22.94 -8.64
N LEU A 99 18.64 21.61 -8.72
CA LEU A 99 19.42 20.83 -9.69
C LEU A 99 19.10 21.28 -11.13
N LEU A 100 17.82 21.51 -11.42
CA LEU A 100 17.36 21.93 -12.76
C LEU A 100 17.79 23.37 -13.09
N LEU A 101 18.00 24.22 -12.08
CA LEU A 101 18.51 25.59 -12.28
C LEU A 101 19.98 25.60 -12.74
N HIS A 102 20.76 24.62 -12.28
CA HIS A 102 22.18 24.50 -12.61
C HIS A 102 22.45 23.58 -13.80
N HIS A 103 21.45 22.80 -14.20
CA HIS A 103 21.46 21.90 -15.35
C HIS A 103 20.28 22.20 -16.30
N PRO A 104 20.23 23.40 -16.91
CA PRO A 104 19.12 23.77 -17.80
C PRO A 104 19.03 22.87 -19.05
N GLU A 105 20.09 22.15 -19.41
CA GLU A 105 20.11 21.14 -20.47
C GLU A 105 19.18 19.94 -20.21
N LEU A 106 18.74 19.75 -18.96
CA LEU A 106 17.74 18.75 -18.56
C LEU A 106 16.31 19.22 -18.83
N LEU A 107 16.11 20.40 -19.37
CA LEU A 107 14.80 20.93 -19.78
C LEU A 107 14.73 21.02 -21.31
N ASP A 108 13.56 20.70 -21.87
CA ASP A 108 13.26 20.95 -23.27
C ASP A 108 12.77 22.39 -23.51
N ASP A 109 12.52 22.76 -24.77
CA ASP A 109 12.06 24.10 -25.16
C ASP A 109 10.74 24.52 -24.49
N LYS A 110 9.95 23.54 -24.00
CA LYS A 110 8.68 23.74 -23.29
C LYS A 110 8.87 23.74 -21.77
N HIS A 111 10.11 23.82 -21.28
CA HIS A 111 10.46 23.71 -19.86
C HIS A 111 9.99 22.39 -19.22
N SER A 112 9.80 21.35 -20.03
CA SER A 112 9.50 20.01 -19.56
C SER A 112 10.80 19.24 -19.37
N LEU A 113 10.78 18.29 -18.43
CA LEU A 113 11.97 17.52 -18.10
C LEU A 113 12.38 16.61 -19.28
N ARG A 114 13.61 16.80 -19.77
CA ARG A 114 14.24 15.97 -20.80
C ARG A 114 14.90 14.77 -20.14
N MET A 115 14.70 13.59 -20.72
CA MET A 115 15.40 12.39 -20.28
C MET A 115 16.83 12.36 -20.84
N ASP A 116 17.81 12.71 -20.01
CA ASP A 116 19.23 12.53 -20.28
C ASP A 116 19.77 11.33 -19.48
N THR A 117 19.75 10.14 -20.09
CA THR A 117 20.05 8.89 -19.36
C THR A 117 21.48 8.86 -18.82
N ASP A 118 22.44 9.48 -19.50
CA ASP A 118 23.83 9.57 -19.04
C ASP A 118 23.91 10.38 -17.75
N PHE A 119 23.33 11.58 -17.74
CA PHE A 119 23.28 12.42 -16.53
C PHE A 119 22.65 11.68 -15.35
N TRP A 120 21.49 11.04 -15.56
CA TRP A 120 20.76 10.37 -14.48
C TRP A 120 21.48 9.11 -13.97
N CYS A 121 22.22 8.39 -14.82
CA CYS A 121 23.09 7.30 -14.37
C CYS A 121 24.19 7.80 -13.44
N ASP A 122 24.89 8.87 -13.84
CA ASP A 122 25.99 9.44 -13.05
C ASP A 122 25.49 10.04 -11.73
N TYR A 123 24.38 10.77 -11.77
CA TYR A 123 23.75 11.36 -10.58
C TYR A 123 23.34 10.29 -9.57
N LEU A 124 22.64 9.25 -10.02
CA LEU A 124 22.17 8.17 -9.15
C LEU A 124 23.34 7.35 -8.60
N ALA A 125 24.34 7.03 -9.44
CA ALA A 125 25.55 6.34 -8.99
C ALA A 125 26.28 7.15 -7.91
N ALA A 126 26.44 8.46 -8.11
CA ALA A 126 27.08 9.35 -7.13
C ALA A 126 26.30 9.44 -5.80
N LYS A 127 24.96 9.49 -5.85
CA LYS A 127 24.11 9.43 -4.64
C LYS A 127 24.34 8.13 -3.87
N VAL A 128 24.28 6.99 -4.55
CA VAL A 128 24.44 5.68 -3.90
C VAL A 128 25.87 5.49 -3.38
N GLU A 129 26.89 5.92 -4.12
CA GLU A 129 28.29 5.87 -3.72
C GLU A 129 28.51 6.64 -2.42
N LEU A 130 28.03 7.89 -2.36
CA LEU A 130 28.13 8.71 -1.16
C LEU A 130 27.36 8.10 0.01
N LEU A 131 26.18 7.51 -0.23
CA LEU A 131 25.42 6.82 0.82
C LEU A 131 26.24 5.66 1.44
N MET A 132 26.86 4.82 0.61
CA MET A 132 27.65 3.68 1.08
C MET A 132 28.86 4.13 1.92
N GLN A 133 29.47 5.25 1.54
CA GLN A 133 30.56 5.86 2.30
C GLN A 133 30.09 6.45 3.64
N GLN A 134 28.91 7.08 3.68
CA GLN A 134 28.39 7.74 4.88
C GLN A 134 27.78 6.76 5.89
N ILE A 135 27.24 5.63 5.44
CA ILE A 135 26.59 4.60 6.28
C ILE A 135 27.26 3.23 6.04
N PRO A 136 28.53 3.06 6.46
CA PRO A 136 29.32 1.88 6.11
C PRO A 136 28.78 0.58 6.72
N ARG A 137 27.92 0.63 7.76
CA ARG A 137 27.34 -0.57 8.40
C ARG A 137 26.07 -1.08 7.72
N LEU A 138 25.58 -0.43 6.66
CA LEU A 138 24.39 -0.88 5.94
C LEU A 138 24.62 -2.27 5.32
N SER A 139 23.61 -3.14 5.33
CA SER A 139 23.70 -4.46 4.70
C SER A 139 23.33 -4.42 3.21
N GLY A 140 22.43 -3.51 2.82
CA GLY A 140 22.05 -3.31 1.43
C GLY A 140 20.99 -2.25 1.21
N LEU A 141 20.54 -2.13 -0.04
CA LEU A 141 19.58 -1.12 -0.50
C LEU A 141 18.45 -1.80 -1.29
N LEU A 142 17.21 -1.47 -0.94
CA LEU A 142 16.01 -1.75 -1.74
C LEU A 142 15.68 -0.50 -2.55
N LEU A 143 15.87 -0.55 -3.86
CA LEU A 143 15.74 0.63 -4.72
C LEU A 143 14.59 0.45 -5.71
N ALA A 144 13.61 1.36 -5.67
CA ALA A 144 12.55 1.44 -6.67
C ALA A 144 12.87 2.56 -7.66
N ILE A 145 13.35 2.22 -8.87
CA ILE A 145 13.54 3.23 -9.94
C ILE A 145 12.30 3.34 -10.85
N SER A 146 11.59 2.24 -11.07
CA SER A 146 10.45 2.18 -11.98
C SER A 146 9.14 2.75 -11.39
N ASN A 147 9.18 3.40 -10.22
CA ASN A 147 7.96 3.71 -9.45
C ASN A 147 7.16 4.90 -10.01
N SER A 148 5.89 5.02 -9.58
CA SER A 148 4.97 6.09 -9.98
C SER A 148 5.23 7.45 -9.31
N ASP A 149 5.98 7.45 -8.21
CA ASP A 149 6.17 8.61 -7.33
C ASP A 149 7.46 9.38 -7.68
N SER A 150 8.29 8.82 -8.56
CA SER A 150 9.49 9.46 -9.09
C SER A 150 9.14 10.71 -9.89
N LEU A 151 10.00 11.73 -9.78
CA LEU A 151 9.89 12.97 -10.56
C LEU A 151 10.15 12.72 -12.05
N LEU A 152 10.88 11.65 -12.37
CA LEU A 152 11.06 11.12 -13.72
C LEU A 152 10.28 9.82 -13.87
N ARG A 153 9.40 9.77 -14.88
CA ARG A 153 8.66 8.56 -15.25
C ARG A 153 9.10 8.09 -16.62
N PHE A 154 9.25 6.77 -16.76
CA PHE A 154 9.71 6.13 -18.01
C PHE A 154 8.56 5.48 -18.79
N SER A 155 7.34 5.53 -18.24
CA SER A 155 6.11 5.03 -18.86
C SER A 155 4.94 5.90 -18.45
N ALA A 156 3.95 6.08 -19.33
CA ALA A 156 2.68 6.70 -18.98
C ALA A 156 1.91 5.81 -17.98
N PRO A 157 1.34 6.37 -16.90
CA PRO A 157 0.46 5.63 -16.00
C PRO A 157 -0.75 5.03 -16.74
N SER A 158 -1.15 3.82 -16.36
CA SER A 158 -2.39 3.22 -16.89
C SER A 158 -3.61 4.04 -16.45
N GLY A 159 -4.46 4.44 -17.40
CA GLY A 159 -5.71 5.15 -17.11
C GLY A 159 -5.69 6.67 -17.26
N ASP A 160 -4.54 7.30 -17.54
CA ASP A 160 -4.46 8.76 -17.77
C ASP A 160 -5.24 9.22 -19.02
N ALA A 161 -5.53 8.31 -19.96
CA ALA A 161 -6.39 8.60 -21.11
C ALA A 161 -7.90 8.68 -20.77
N ILE A 162 -8.32 8.22 -19.59
CA ILE A 162 -9.71 8.17 -19.18
C ILE A 162 -10.11 9.57 -18.69
N ASN A 163 -10.60 10.37 -19.64
CA ASN A 163 -11.14 11.75 -19.56
C ASN A 163 -10.52 12.68 -20.61
N GLY A 164 -9.68 12.19 -21.53
CA GLY A 164 -9.07 13.04 -22.57
C GLY A 164 -8.09 14.09 -22.03
N VAL A 165 -7.85 14.13 -20.71
CA VAL A 165 -6.80 14.93 -20.07
C VAL A 165 -5.51 14.14 -20.14
N VAL A 166 -4.88 14.17 -21.32
CA VAL A 166 -3.47 13.81 -21.41
C VAL A 166 -2.71 14.84 -20.55
N PRO A 167 -1.86 14.43 -19.58
CA PRO A 167 -1.01 15.38 -18.88
C PRO A 167 -0.33 16.30 -19.89
N VAL A 168 -0.42 17.61 -19.65
CA VAL A 168 -0.12 18.69 -20.62
C VAL A 168 1.32 18.61 -21.19
N THR A 169 2.19 17.83 -20.57
CA THR A 169 3.61 17.78 -20.92
C THR A 169 4.15 16.39 -20.63
N THR A 170 4.49 15.62 -21.66
CA THR A 170 5.62 14.67 -21.66
C THR A 170 5.67 13.88 -22.97
N HIS A 171 6.78 14.00 -23.68
CA HIS A 171 7.22 12.97 -24.61
C HIS A 171 7.73 11.80 -23.77
N TRP A 172 6.86 10.85 -23.45
CA TRP A 172 7.28 9.62 -22.79
C TRP A 172 8.25 8.85 -23.70
N PRO A 173 9.32 8.23 -23.16
CA PRO A 173 10.15 7.31 -23.93
C PRO A 173 9.28 6.23 -24.58
N THR A 174 9.68 5.74 -25.77
CA THR A 174 8.98 4.61 -26.36
C THR A 174 9.21 3.34 -25.53
N HIS A 175 8.39 2.31 -25.74
CA HIS A 175 8.48 1.06 -24.99
C HIS A 175 9.86 0.37 -25.10
N ALA A 176 10.55 0.53 -26.24
CA ALA A 176 11.91 0.01 -26.43
C ALA A 176 12.97 0.86 -25.71
N ASP A 177 12.72 2.17 -25.55
CA ASP A 177 13.62 3.08 -24.85
C ASP A 177 13.58 2.85 -23.34
N SER A 178 12.42 2.51 -22.76
CA SER A 178 12.28 2.33 -21.31
C SER A 178 13.10 1.14 -20.79
N GLU A 179 13.08 -0.01 -21.49
CA GLU A 179 13.93 -1.17 -21.13
C GLU A 179 15.42 -0.79 -21.07
N GLN A 180 15.91 -0.09 -22.10
CA GLN A 180 17.31 0.33 -22.17
C GLN A 180 17.65 1.34 -21.06
N ILE A 181 16.76 2.29 -20.79
CA ILE A 181 16.91 3.26 -19.69
C ILE A 181 17.03 2.52 -18.35
N TYR A 182 16.11 1.59 -18.06
CA TYR A 182 16.17 0.80 -16.83
C TYR A 182 17.47 0.02 -16.72
N HIS A 183 17.88 -0.66 -17.80
CA HIS A 183 19.13 -1.42 -17.80
C HIS A 183 20.33 -0.54 -17.44
N ARG A 184 20.42 0.66 -18.02
CA ARG A 184 21.51 1.60 -17.77
C ARG A 184 21.52 2.09 -16.32
N LEU A 185 20.37 2.55 -15.81
CA LEU A 185 20.24 3.03 -14.43
C LEU A 185 20.52 1.91 -13.41
N PHE A 186 19.96 0.72 -13.61
CA PHE A 186 20.21 -0.43 -12.75
C PHE A 186 21.67 -0.87 -12.77
N SER A 187 22.30 -0.88 -13.95
CA SER A 187 23.72 -1.23 -14.09
C SER A 187 24.63 -0.23 -13.38
N ALA A 188 24.31 1.07 -13.43
CA ALA A 188 25.07 2.11 -12.73
C ALA A 188 25.08 1.87 -11.22
N VAL A 189 23.90 1.63 -10.62
CA VAL A 189 23.77 1.34 -9.18
C VAL A 189 24.39 -0.02 -8.82
N ALA A 190 24.17 -1.06 -9.63
CA ALA A 190 24.71 -2.40 -9.37
C ALA A 190 26.24 -2.40 -9.28
N ARG A 191 26.93 -1.61 -10.12
CA ARG A 191 28.39 -1.46 -10.07
C ARG A 191 28.87 -0.85 -8.75
N VAL A 192 28.21 0.23 -8.31
CA VAL A 192 28.52 0.88 -7.02
C VAL A 192 28.30 -0.09 -5.86
N MET A 193 27.14 -0.74 -5.81
CA MET A 193 26.81 -1.69 -4.75
C MET A 193 27.77 -2.88 -4.71
N TYR A 194 28.20 -3.38 -5.87
CA TYR A 194 29.21 -4.43 -5.98
C TYR A 194 30.57 -3.97 -5.45
N TYR A 195 31.03 -2.78 -5.83
CA TYR A 195 32.30 -2.20 -5.36
C TYR A 195 32.35 -2.08 -3.83
N HIS A 196 31.24 -1.65 -3.21
CA HIS A 196 31.11 -1.56 -1.75
C HIS A 196 30.78 -2.89 -1.06
N GLN A 197 30.61 -3.98 -1.81
CA GLN A 197 30.21 -5.29 -1.30
C GLN A 197 28.92 -5.20 -0.48
N ARG A 198 27.90 -4.58 -1.06
CA ARG A 198 26.57 -4.40 -0.46
C ARG A 198 25.50 -5.02 -1.34
N HIS A 199 24.45 -5.54 -0.70
CA HIS A 199 23.37 -6.20 -1.42
C HIS A 199 22.46 -5.15 -2.08
N LEU A 200 22.20 -5.31 -3.38
CA LEU A 200 21.20 -4.53 -4.11
C LEU A 200 19.95 -5.37 -4.35
N VAL A 201 18.81 -4.83 -3.98
CA VAL A 201 17.48 -5.39 -4.29
C VAL A 201 16.73 -4.34 -5.11
N LEU A 202 16.35 -4.67 -6.34
CA LEU A 202 15.59 -3.75 -7.21
C LEU A 202 14.09 -4.02 -7.07
N ARG A 203 13.29 -3.00 -6.71
CA ARG A 203 11.84 -3.10 -6.59
C ARG A 203 11.20 -2.88 -7.96
N ALA A 204 10.54 -3.90 -8.50
CA ALA A 204 9.96 -3.88 -9.85
C ALA A 204 8.52 -3.34 -9.85
N PHE A 205 8.36 -2.04 -9.60
CA PHE A 205 7.06 -1.38 -9.36
C PHE A 205 6.72 -0.36 -10.46
N PRO A 206 6.62 -0.75 -11.74
CA PRO A 206 6.35 0.19 -12.84
C PRO A 206 5.08 1.01 -12.60
N ALA A 207 5.05 2.25 -13.10
CA ALA A 207 3.84 3.09 -13.07
C ALA A 207 2.68 2.53 -13.93
N SER A 208 3.00 1.64 -14.87
CA SER A 208 2.04 0.95 -15.72
C SER A 208 2.30 -0.56 -15.72
N HIS A 209 1.23 -1.34 -15.69
CA HIS A 209 1.30 -2.79 -15.85
C HIS A 209 1.94 -3.22 -17.18
N GLN A 210 1.93 -2.36 -18.22
CA GLN A 210 2.53 -2.68 -19.51
C GLN A 210 4.06 -2.68 -19.46
N ASP A 211 4.65 -1.89 -18.57
CA ASP A 211 6.09 -1.66 -18.49
C ASP A 211 6.82 -2.68 -17.59
N ILE A 212 6.08 -3.57 -16.91
CA ILE A 212 6.67 -4.61 -16.03
C ILE A 212 7.63 -5.53 -16.79
N GLY A 213 7.31 -5.88 -18.03
CA GLY A 213 8.16 -6.71 -18.88
C GLY A 213 9.53 -6.07 -19.10
N ASN A 214 9.56 -4.78 -19.41
CA ASN A 214 10.79 -4.02 -19.64
C ASN A 214 11.65 -3.94 -18.38
N VAL A 215 11.03 -3.68 -17.22
CA VAL A 215 11.73 -3.65 -15.92
C VAL A 215 12.36 -5.01 -15.63
N LEU A 216 11.61 -6.11 -15.79
CA LEU A 216 12.13 -7.45 -15.54
C LEU A 216 13.22 -7.85 -16.54
N ASN A 217 13.07 -7.53 -17.83
CA ASN A 217 14.10 -7.76 -18.85
C ASN A 217 15.40 -7.05 -18.48
N ALA A 218 15.33 -5.77 -18.11
CA ALA A 218 16.48 -5.01 -17.66
C ALA A 218 17.17 -5.66 -16.44
N ILE A 219 16.41 -6.12 -15.45
CA ILE A 219 16.96 -6.81 -14.27
C ILE A 219 17.62 -8.15 -14.65
N ARG A 220 17.05 -8.93 -15.57
CA ARG A 220 17.60 -10.24 -15.98
C ARG A 220 19.02 -10.15 -16.52
N THR A 221 19.38 -9.03 -17.14
CA THR A 221 20.73 -8.79 -17.70
C THR A 221 21.80 -8.43 -16.66
N LEU A 222 21.41 -8.12 -15.42
CA LEU A 222 22.32 -7.79 -14.33
C LEU A 222 22.92 -9.06 -13.70
N PRO A 223 24.05 -8.96 -12.97
CA PRO A 223 24.61 -10.08 -12.22
C PRO A 223 23.57 -10.77 -11.31
N GLU A 224 23.68 -12.08 -11.12
CA GLU A 224 22.76 -12.89 -10.29
C GLU A 224 22.74 -12.44 -8.82
N SER A 225 23.78 -11.75 -8.35
CA SER A 225 23.86 -11.16 -7.01
C SER A 225 22.92 -9.97 -6.79
N VAL A 226 22.31 -9.43 -7.85
CA VAL A 226 21.27 -8.40 -7.74
C VAL A 226 19.92 -9.10 -7.58
N SER A 227 19.30 -8.91 -6.44
CA SER A 227 17.96 -9.45 -6.16
C SER A 227 16.86 -8.56 -6.72
N VAL A 228 15.65 -9.10 -6.78
CA VAL A 228 14.45 -8.37 -7.18
C VAL A 228 13.37 -8.47 -6.10
N ALA A 229 12.66 -7.39 -5.86
CA ALA A 229 11.50 -7.36 -4.99
C ALA A 229 10.22 -7.05 -5.79
N ILE A 230 9.18 -7.87 -5.58
CA ILE A 230 7.94 -7.84 -6.36
C ILE A 230 6.77 -7.97 -5.39
N LYS A 231 5.73 -7.14 -5.55
CA LYS A 231 4.49 -7.22 -4.77
C LYS A 231 3.82 -8.57 -4.97
N VAL A 232 3.21 -9.09 -3.91
CA VAL A 232 2.45 -10.35 -3.95
C VAL A 232 1.24 -10.30 -4.91
N THR A 233 0.68 -9.11 -5.11
CA THR A 233 -0.39 -8.79 -6.06
C THR A 233 0.15 -7.92 -7.19
N PRO A 234 -0.42 -8.02 -8.41
CA PRO A 234 0.13 -7.35 -9.57
C PRO A 234 -0.04 -5.82 -9.56
N GLU A 235 -1.09 -5.31 -8.93
CA GLU A 235 -1.34 -3.88 -8.77
C GLU A 235 -1.64 -3.60 -7.30
N ARG A 236 -0.91 -2.65 -6.69
CA ARG A 236 -0.98 -2.33 -5.25
C ARG A 236 -1.04 -3.61 -4.38
N PHE A 237 -1.80 -3.61 -3.29
CA PHE A 237 -1.90 -4.71 -2.32
C PHE A 237 -3.34 -5.21 -2.08
N TRP A 238 -4.16 -5.14 -3.13
CA TRP A 238 -5.57 -5.50 -3.13
C TRP A 238 -5.80 -7.00 -2.93
N PRO A 239 -6.47 -7.46 -1.85
CA PRO A 239 -6.76 -8.89 -1.66
C PRO A 239 -7.52 -9.54 -2.82
N GLU A 240 -8.41 -8.80 -3.50
CA GLU A 240 -9.24 -9.26 -4.63
C GLU A 240 -8.47 -9.50 -5.95
N PHE A 241 -7.20 -9.10 -5.99
CA PHE A 241 -6.34 -9.29 -7.15
C PHE A 241 -5.68 -10.68 -7.12
N PRO A 242 -5.34 -11.26 -8.29
CA PRO A 242 -4.66 -12.56 -8.32
C PRO A 242 -3.24 -12.46 -7.78
N ASN A 243 -2.56 -13.61 -7.66
CA ASN A 243 -1.12 -13.62 -7.41
C ASN A 243 -0.40 -12.89 -8.54
N ASN A 244 0.67 -12.17 -8.24
CA ASN A 244 1.41 -11.43 -9.24
C ASN A 244 2.16 -12.38 -10.20
N PRO A 245 1.80 -12.43 -11.51
CA PRO A 245 2.49 -13.28 -12.47
C PRO A 245 3.97 -12.92 -12.64
N ALA A 246 4.37 -11.66 -12.39
CA ALA A 246 5.76 -11.21 -12.45
C ALA A 246 6.70 -11.99 -11.50
N LEU A 247 6.15 -12.56 -10.42
CA LEU A 247 6.91 -13.42 -9.50
C LEU A 247 7.37 -14.74 -10.17
N LEU A 248 6.75 -15.15 -11.28
CA LEU A 248 7.12 -16.36 -12.04
C LEU A 248 7.98 -16.05 -13.26
N ASP A 249 7.97 -14.80 -13.72
CA ASP A 249 8.67 -14.37 -14.94
C ASP A 249 10.17 -14.14 -14.72
N ILE A 250 10.67 -14.22 -13.49
CA ILE A 250 12.09 -14.05 -13.18
C ILE A 250 12.63 -15.23 -12.38
N SER A 251 13.86 -15.63 -12.68
CA SER A 251 14.57 -16.75 -12.07
C SER A 251 16.09 -16.50 -12.11
N GLY A 252 16.88 -17.41 -11.53
CA GLY A 252 18.34 -17.32 -11.50
C GLY A 252 18.91 -16.28 -10.52
N ARG A 253 18.06 -15.68 -9.68
CA ARG A 253 18.45 -14.72 -8.64
C ARG A 253 17.48 -14.83 -7.47
N GLU A 254 17.84 -14.27 -6.31
CA GLU A 254 16.94 -14.20 -5.17
C GLU A 254 15.77 -13.24 -5.45
N ILE A 255 14.55 -13.71 -5.14
CA ILE A 255 13.30 -12.95 -5.28
C ILE A 255 12.71 -12.71 -3.90
N TRP A 256 12.41 -11.44 -3.64
CA TRP A 256 11.71 -10.96 -2.45
C TRP A 256 10.23 -10.76 -2.81
N VAL A 257 9.34 -11.53 -2.21
CA VAL A 257 7.91 -11.23 -2.28
C VAL A 257 7.58 -10.15 -1.25
N GLU A 258 6.92 -9.07 -1.68
CA GLU A 258 6.47 -8.02 -0.78
C GLU A 258 5.00 -8.21 -0.38
N LEU A 259 4.75 -8.19 0.91
CA LEU A 259 3.45 -8.29 1.56
C LEU A 259 3.14 -6.96 2.26
N ASP A 260 1.95 -6.43 2.02
CA ASP A 260 1.39 -5.36 2.83
C ASP A 260 0.59 -5.93 3.99
N LEU A 261 1.19 -5.92 5.17
CA LEU A 261 0.53 -6.31 6.42
C LEU A 261 0.10 -5.08 7.23
N ALA A 262 0.46 -3.88 6.80
CA ALA A 262 -0.07 -2.64 7.34
C ALA A 262 -1.55 -2.49 7.00
N GLY A 263 -1.96 -3.05 5.85
CA GLY A 263 -3.33 -3.00 5.38
C GLY A 263 -3.67 -1.67 4.72
N GLU A 264 -2.76 -1.15 3.89
CA GLU A 264 -2.90 0.07 3.06
C GLU A 264 -4.28 0.14 2.39
N GLU A 265 -4.76 -1.03 1.96
CA GLU A 265 -5.98 -1.21 1.19
C GLU A 265 -7.14 -1.86 1.98
N VAL A 266 -6.98 -2.12 3.27
CA VAL A 266 -7.99 -2.80 4.11
C VAL A 266 -8.17 -2.18 5.50
N GLY A 267 -7.94 -0.88 5.63
CA GLY A 267 -8.27 -0.12 6.83
C GLY A 267 -7.10 0.03 7.81
N TRP A 268 -5.87 -0.17 7.35
CA TRP A 268 -4.63 0.15 8.07
C TRP A 268 -4.46 -0.57 9.42
N GLY A 269 -5.29 -1.55 9.77
CA GLY A 269 -5.35 -2.08 11.15
C GLY A 269 -6.06 -1.18 12.16
N ASN A 270 -6.76 -0.14 11.68
CA ASN A 270 -7.72 0.63 12.48
C ASN A 270 -9.09 -0.05 12.57
N LEU A 271 -9.34 -1.02 11.69
CA LEU A 271 -10.55 -1.83 11.63
C LEU A 271 -10.16 -3.31 11.76
N PRO A 272 -11.05 -4.16 12.32
CA PRO A 272 -10.79 -5.58 12.53
C PRO A 272 -10.79 -6.34 11.20
N PHE A 273 -9.64 -6.42 10.54
CA PHE A 273 -9.48 -7.06 9.23
C PHE A 273 -8.31 -8.06 9.25
N LEU A 274 -8.62 -9.34 9.51
CA LEU A 274 -7.61 -10.39 9.50
C LEU A 274 -7.39 -10.95 8.10
N ARG A 275 -6.12 -11.13 7.71
CA ARG A 275 -5.73 -11.62 6.38
C ARG A 275 -5.01 -12.96 6.42
N TYR A 276 -5.18 -13.73 7.49
CA TYR A 276 -4.44 -14.99 7.68
C TYR A 276 -4.59 -15.94 6.49
N THR A 277 -5.81 -16.28 6.11
CA THR A 277 -6.09 -17.25 5.03
C THR A 277 -5.50 -16.79 3.69
N GLU A 278 -5.62 -15.49 3.39
CA GLU A 278 -5.06 -14.91 2.17
C GLU A 278 -3.53 -14.98 2.19
N VAL A 279 -2.87 -14.43 3.22
CA VAL A 279 -1.40 -14.44 3.37
C VAL A 279 -0.84 -15.85 3.36
N GLN A 280 -1.48 -16.80 4.04
CA GLN A 280 -1.08 -18.20 4.03
C GLN A 280 -1.14 -18.78 2.61
N GLY A 281 -2.26 -18.57 1.90
CA GLY A 281 -2.42 -19.01 0.52
C GLY A 281 -1.37 -18.41 -0.43
N ARG A 282 -1.08 -17.11 -0.30
CA ARG A 282 -0.05 -16.41 -1.09
C ARG A 282 1.34 -17.01 -0.85
N LEU A 283 1.73 -17.23 0.41
CA LEU A 283 3.04 -17.78 0.77
C LEU A 283 3.20 -19.23 0.31
N LEU A 284 2.15 -20.04 0.42
CA LEU A 284 2.14 -21.41 -0.10
C LEU A 284 2.29 -21.41 -1.63
N TRP A 285 1.54 -20.56 -2.33
CA TRP A 285 1.66 -20.40 -3.78
C TRP A 285 3.06 -19.97 -4.20
N CYS A 286 3.66 -18.98 -3.53
CA CYS A 286 5.02 -18.51 -3.83
C CYS A 286 6.03 -19.66 -3.72
N ARG A 287 5.96 -20.43 -2.63
CA ARG A 287 6.86 -21.58 -2.38
C ARG A 287 6.70 -22.68 -3.42
N GLU A 288 5.47 -22.93 -3.87
CA GLU A 288 5.18 -23.99 -4.83
C GLU A 288 5.60 -23.59 -6.26
N LYS A 289 5.32 -22.35 -6.66
CA LYS A 289 5.43 -21.95 -8.07
C LYS A 289 6.79 -21.45 -8.51
N ASN A 290 7.60 -20.87 -7.62
CA ASN A 290 8.95 -20.43 -7.99
C ASN A 290 9.95 -20.62 -6.83
N PRO A 291 10.92 -21.54 -6.94
CA PRO A 291 11.89 -21.81 -5.87
C PRO A 291 12.87 -20.66 -5.63
N ALA A 292 12.95 -19.67 -6.53
CA ALA A 292 13.76 -18.47 -6.35
C ALA A 292 13.10 -17.45 -5.40
N ILE A 293 11.80 -17.59 -5.10
CA ILE A 293 11.10 -16.80 -4.08
C ILE A 293 11.50 -17.36 -2.71
N VAL A 294 12.61 -16.85 -2.20
CA VAL A 294 13.22 -17.29 -0.95
C VAL A 294 13.19 -16.22 0.13
N SER A 295 12.68 -15.02 -0.18
CA SER A 295 12.69 -13.89 0.72
C SER A 295 11.32 -13.21 0.77
N ALA A 296 10.91 -12.75 1.95
CA ALA A 296 9.64 -12.07 2.16
C ALA A 296 9.86 -10.75 2.90
N LEU A 297 9.22 -9.68 2.41
CA LEU A 297 9.21 -8.36 3.03
C LEU A 297 7.80 -8.06 3.55
N CYS A 298 7.67 -7.95 4.86
CA CYS A 298 6.41 -7.67 5.54
C CYS A 298 6.35 -6.19 5.92
N ARG A 299 5.54 -5.40 5.22
CA ARG A 299 5.29 -3.99 5.54
C ARG A 299 4.36 -3.90 6.74
N ILE A 300 4.77 -3.16 7.77
CA ILE A 300 3.97 -2.96 9.00
C ILE A 300 3.37 -1.56 9.12
N SER A 301 3.82 -0.64 8.26
CA SER A 301 3.26 0.70 8.16
C SER A 301 3.12 1.13 6.70
N TRP A 302 2.38 2.21 6.50
CA TRP A 302 2.15 2.85 5.21
C TRP A 302 2.53 4.33 5.29
N GLU A 303 3.41 4.78 4.39
CA GLU A 303 3.96 6.14 4.35
C GLU A 303 2.90 7.26 4.24
N GLY A 304 1.67 6.92 3.82
CA GLY A 304 0.56 7.88 3.74
C GLY A 304 -0.05 8.27 5.08
N VAL A 305 0.25 7.54 6.16
CA VAL A 305 -0.26 7.81 7.51
C VAL A 305 0.87 7.72 8.53
N ASP A 306 1.33 8.88 8.99
CA ASP A 306 2.38 8.97 10.01
C ASP A 306 1.92 8.50 11.39
N ASN A 307 2.90 8.11 12.23
CA ASN A 307 2.70 7.62 13.60
C ASN A 307 1.75 6.43 13.70
N HIS A 308 1.79 5.55 12.70
CA HIS A 308 0.88 4.42 12.59
C HIS A 308 1.59 3.13 12.16
N SER A 309 1.26 2.04 12.84
CA SER A 309 1.77 0.69 12.57
C SER A 309 0.72 -0.34 12.94
N VAL A 310 0.73 -1.48 12.26
CA VAL A 310 -0.14 -2.60 12.60
C VAL A 310 0.23 -3.25 13.94
N ILE A 311 1.45 -3.02 14.45
CA ILE A 311 1.85 -3.56 15.76
C ILE A 311 0.99 -2.93 16.86
N GLY A 312 0.35 -3.77 17.67
CA GLY A 312 -0.56 -3.37 18.74
C GLY A 312 -2.03 -3.29 18.35
N THR A 313 -2.39 -3.58 17.09
CA THR A 313 -3.78 -3.69 16.62
C THR A 313 -4.23 -5.15 16.58
N LEU A 314 -5.53 -5.41 16.39
CA LEU A 314 -6.02 -6.78 16.16
C LEU A 314 -5.43 -7.39 14.89
N SER A 315 -5.16 -6.54 13.88
CA SER A 315 -4.54 -6.95 12.62
C SER A 315 -3.09 -7.40 12.78
N GLU A 316 -2.44 -7.10 13.92
CA GLU A 316 -1.11 -7.62 14.30
C GLU A 316 -1.07 -9.16 14.24
N PHE A 317 -2.21 -9.83 14.49
CA PHE A 317 -2.31 -11.29 14.35
C PHE A 317 -1.85 -11.79 12.97
N THR A 318 -2.18 -11.07 11.89
CA THR A 318 -1.75 -11.46 10.53
C THR A 318 -0.22 -11.43 10.41
N LEU A 319 0.42 -10.40 10.98
CA LEU A 319 1.88 -10.29 11.03
C LEU A 319 2.51 -11.40 11.87
N PHE A 320 1.94 -11.67 13.05
CA PHE A 320 2.35 -12.75 13.94
C PHE A 320 2.29 -14.11 13.23
N ALA A 321 1.15 -14.43 12.61
CA ALA A 321 0.96 -15.68 11.89
C ALA A 321 1.91 -15.79 10.68
N CYS A 322 2.09 -14.69 9.93
CA CYS A 322 3.06 -14.62 8.83
C CYS A 322 4.48 -14.97 9.31
N SER A 323 4.91 -14.45 10.47
CA SER A 323 6.24 -14.76 11.03
C SER A 323 6.45 -16.27 11.23
N ARG A 324 5.43 -16.99 11.73
CA ARG A 324 5.47 -18.44 11.96
C ARG A 324 5.49 -19.23 10.65
N LEU A 325 4.71 -18.79 9.67
CA LEU A 325 4.71 -19.37 8.32
C LEU A 325 6.08 -19.21 7.64
N LEU A 326 6.77 -18.10 7.88
CA LEU A 326 8.10 -17.85 7.32
C LEU A 326 9.23 -18.61 8.03
N THR A 327 9.12 -18.88 9.33
CA THR A 327 10.14 -19.64 10.09
C THR A 327 10.00 -21.15 9.96
N ASN A 328 8.95 -21.66 9.28
CA ASN A 328 8.61 -23.09 9.20
C ASN A 328 8.43 -23.76 10.58
N GLN A 329 8.22 -22.99 11.65
CA GLN A 329 8.00 -23.53 13.00
C GLN A 329 6.65 -24.26 13.13
N THR A 330 5.77 -24.12 12.15
CA THR A 330 4.34 -24.43 12.28
C THR A 330 3.76 -25.19 11.09
N ALA A 331 4.50 -26.16 10.52
CA ALA A 331 4.03 -26.97 9.39
C ALA A 331 2.67 -27.70 9.61
N ALA A 332 2.05 -27.61 10.80
CA ALA A 332 0.74 -28.15 11.13
C ALA A 332 -0.20 -27.22 11.94
N ALA A 333 0.14 -25.95 12.20
CA ALA A 333 -0.73 -25.08 13.00
C ALA A 333 -1.84 -24.46 12.12
N ASN A 334 -3.09 -24.53 12.59
CA ASN A 334 -4.23 -23.86 11.97
C ASN A 334 -4.42 -22.44 12.54
N GLU A 335 -5.31 -21.65 11.93
CA GLU A 335 -5.59 -20.26 12.34
C GLU A 335 -5.90 -20.12 13.82
N SER A 336 -6.76 -21.00 14.35
CA SER A 336 -7.18 -20.98 15.75
C SER A 336 -6.03 -21.21 16.72
N THR A 337 -5.14 -22.16 16.43
CA THR A 337 -3.94 -22.40 17.25
C THR A 337 -3.01 -21.19 17.26
N LEU A 338 -2.77 -20.59 16.09
CA LEU A 338 -1.92 -19.39 15.99
C LEU A 338 -2.56 -18.18 16.68
N PHE A 339 -3.89 -18.05 16.61
CA PHE A 339 -4.60 -16.96 17.27
C PHE A 339 -4.52 -17.09 18.79
N ALA A 340 -4.68 -18.31 19.34
CA ALA A 340 -4.47 -18.57 20.76
C ALA A 340 -3.01 -18.29 21.20
N GLU A 341 -2.03 -18.69 20.39
CA GLU A 341 -0.61 -18.39 20.66
C GLU A 341 -0.34 -16.88 20.68
N TRP A 342 -0.93 -16.14 19.74
CA TRP A 342 -0.83 -14.68 19.69
C TRP A 342 -1.46 -14.02 20.91
N LEU A 343 -2.67 -14.43 21.31
CA LEU A 343 -3.34 -13.92 22.51
C LEU A 343 -2.52 -14.19 23.78
N MET A 344 -1.94 -15.39 23.90
CA MET A 344 -1.07 -15.72 25.01
C MET A 344 0.21 -14.89 25.00
N THR A 345 0.85 -14.73 23.84
CA THR A 345 2.11 -13.99 23.71
C THR A 345 1.92 -12.49 23.96
N ARG A 346 0.86 -11.91 23.41
CA ARG A 346 0.63 -10.46 23.42
C ARG A 346 -0.08 -9.97 24.68
N TYR A 347 -1.03 -10.75 25.17
CA TYR A 347 -1.94 -10.34 26.25
C TYR A 347 -1.90 -11.27 27.46
N GLN A 348 -1.06 -12.32 27.45
CA GLN A 348 -0.96 -13.32 28.53
C GLN A 348 -2.31 -13.95 28.84
N TRP A 349 -3.12 -14.16 27.80
CA TRP A 349 -4.49 -14.61 27.93
C TRP A 349 -4.75 -15.86 27.11
N GLN A 350 -5.39 -16.83 27.76
CA GLN A 350 -5.82 -18.09 27.17
C GLN A 350 -7.34 -18.20 27.36
N PRO A 351 -8.14 -17.74 26.39
CA PRO A 351 -9.57 -18.01 26.40
C PRO A 351 -9.85 -19.50 26.23
N ASP A 352 -11.05 -19.94 26.63
CA ASP A 352 -11.54 -21.25 26.23
C ASP A 352 -11.86 -21.31 24.73
N ASP A 353 -12.03 -22.52 24.19
CA ASP A 353 -12.25 -22.76 22.77
C ASP A 353 -13.53 -22.07 22.23
N THR A 354 -14.56 -21.92 23.07
CA THR A 354 -15.83 -21.29 22.65
C THR A 354 -15.64 -19.78 22.47
N VAL A 355 -14.96 -19.14 23.42
CA VAL A 355 -14.61 -17.72 23.36
C VAL A 355 -13.68 -17.46 22.18
N LEU A 356 -12.65 -18.28 22.00
CA LEU A 356 -11.70 -18.18 20.88
C LEU A 356 -12.41 -18.30 19.52
N HIS A 357 -13.29 -19.30 19.38
CA HIS A 357 -14.08 -19.50 18.15
C HIS A 357 -15.00 -18.31 17.87
N THR A 358 -15.65 -17.78 18.90
CA THR A 358 -16.53 -16.61 18.77
C THR A 358 -15.77 -15.37 18.31
N MET A 359 -14.57 -15.13 18.87
CA MET A 359 -13.72 -14.02 18.43
C MET A 359 -13.35 -14.13 16.94
N LEU A 360 -12.89 -15.30 16.51
CA LEU A 360 -12.53 -15.54 15.11
C LEU A 360 -13.73 -15.38 14.18
N ALA A 361 -14.91 -15.88 14.57
CA ALA A 361 -16.13 -15.72 13.79
C ALA A 361 -16.53 -14.25 13.63
N LEU A 362 -16.41 -13.45 14.69
CA LEU A 362 -16.67 -12.00 14.62
C LEU A 362 -15.67 -11.31 13.69
N LEU A 363 -14.37 -11.61 13.84
CA LEU A 363 -13.32 -11.02 12.99
C LEU A 363 -13.51 -11.39 11.50
N ASP A 364 -13.95 -12.62 11.20
CA ASP A 364 -14.30 -13.02 9.84
C ASP A 364 -15.53 -12.27 9.30
N GLN A 365 -16.58 -12.07 10.11
CA GLN A 365 -17.73 -11.26 9.73
C GLN A 365 -17.36 -9.79 9.46
N ALA A 366 -16.45 -9.21 10.25
CA ALA A 366 -15.93 -7.87 10.00
C ALA A 366 -15.14 -7.80 8.70
N HIS A 367 -14.26 -8.77 8.45
CA HIS A 367 -13.55 -8.89 7.18
C HIS A 367 -14.55 -8.90 6.00
N GLN A 368 -15.58 -9.73 6.05
CA GLN A 368 -16.62 -9.77 5.01
C GLN A 368 -17.35 -8.42 4.86
N ALA A 369 -17.75 -7.78 5.97
CA ALA A 369 -18.43 -6.48 5.93
C ALA A 369 -17.57 -5.39 5.29
N ILE A 370 -16.28 -5.33 5.66
CA ILE A 370 -15.33 -4.35 5.13
C ILE A 370 -15.08 -4.60 3.64
N SER A 371 -14.85 -5.86 3.23
CA SER A 371 -14.66 -6.20 1.82
C SER A 371 -15.88 -5.86 0.97
N LEU A 372 -17.09 -6.24 1.42
CA LEU A 372 -18.33 -5.89 0.74
C LEU A 372 -18.60 -4.38 0.71
N SER A 373 -18.03 -3.61 1.65
CA SER A 373 -18.16 -2.15 1.65
C SER A 373 -17.15 -1.48 0.73
N LEU A 374 -15.89 -1.93 0.74
CA LEU A 374 -14.79 -1.29 0.02
C LEU A 374 -14.81 -1.54 -1.49
N TYR A 375 -15.10 -2.78 -1.89
CA TYR A 375 -15.13 -3.17 -3.30
C TYR A 375 -16.54 -3.03 -3.86
N ALA A 376 -16.66 -2.93 -5.18
CA ALA A 376 -17.92 -3.05 -5.91
C ALA A 376 -17.82 -4.28 -6.78
N ARG A 377 -18.50 -5.39 -6.43
CA ARG A 377 -18.38 -6.64 -7.20
C ARG A 377 -16.91 -7.06 -7.40
N HIS A 378 -16.12 -7.03 -6.33
CA HIS A 378 -14.66 -7.27 -6.33
C HIS A 378 -13.79 -6.22 -7.07
N HIS A 379 -14.37 -5.14 -7.58
CA HIS A 379 -13.63 -4.05 -8.23
C HIS A 379 -13.30 -2.94 -7.24
N VAL A 380 -12.15 -2.30 -7.42
CA VAL A 380 -11.63 -1.29 -6.50
C VAL A 380 -12.37 0.03 -6.70
N PHE A 381 -13.24 0.37 -5.75
CA PHE A 381 -13.90 1.68 -5.72
C PHE A 381 -13.06 2.73 -4.97
N HIS A 382 -12.43 2.33 -3.87
CA HIS A 382 -11.79 3.25 -2.94
C HIS A 382 -10.34 3.60 -3.30
N ARG A 383 -9.71 4.43 -2.47
CA ARG A 383 -8.29 4.83 -2.58
C ARG A 383 -7.63 4.70 -1.21
N HIS A 384 -6.77 3.70 -1.01
CA HIS A 384 -6.06 3.52 0.27
C HIS A 384 -7.02 3.46 1.45
N SER A 385 -8.03 2.59 1.36
CA SER A 385 -9.13 2.49 2.35
C SER A 385 -9.97 3.77 2.59
N LEU A 386 -9.87 4.78 1.72
CA LEU A 386 -10.67 6.00 1.82
C LEU A 386 -11.63 6.17 0.62
N LEU A 387 -12.77 6.83 0.86
CA LEU A 387 -13.71 7.22 -0.18
C LEU A 387 -13.04 8.06 -1.28
N PRO A 388 -13.28 7.83 -2.57
CA PRO A 388 -12.82 8.75 -3.61
C PRO A 388 -13.28 10.19 -3.32
N THR A 389 -12.48 11.20 -3.67
CA THR A 389 -12.83 12.62 -3.45
C THR A 389 -13.70 13.20 -4.55
N SER A 390 -13.89 12.48 -5.66
CA SER A 390 -14.70 12.93 -6.79
C SER A 390 -15.22 11.78 -7.64
N PHE A 391 -16.23 12.08 -8.48
CA PHE A 391 -16.71 11.14 -9.50
C PHE A 391 -15.59 10.70 -10.44
N GLY A 392 -14.75 11.65 -10.89
CA GLY A 392 -13.62 11.35 -11.77
C GLY A 392 -12.58 10.41 -11.12
N GLN A 393 -12.30 10.59 -9.83
CA GLN A 393 -11.39 9.69 -9.12
C GLN A 393 -11.98 8.28 -8.98
N ALA A 394 -13.29 8.16 -8.73
CA ALA A 394 -13.96 6.86 -8.69
C ALA A 394 -13.91 6.14 -10.05
N ILE A 395 -14.14 6.87 -11.17
CA ILE A 395 -13.98 6.34 -12.53
C ILE A 395 -12.55 5.85 -12.76
N TRP A 396 -11.57 6.67 -12.39
CA TRP A 396 -10.16 6.33 -12.60
C TRP A 396 -9.72 5.10 -11.79
N SER A 397 -10.23 4.91 -10.56
CA SER A 397 -10.03 3.68 -9.80
C SER A 397 -10.65 2.47 -10.51
N LEU A 398 -11.95 2.52 -10.82
CA LEU A 398 -12.70 1.35 -11.31
C LEU A 398 -12.30 0.92 -12.73
N TYR A 399 -12.17 1.90 -13.63
CA TYR A 399 -12.02 1.65 -15.07
C TYR A 399 -10.63 1.98 -15.60
N GLY A 400 -9.81 2.68 -14.81
CA GLY A 400 -8.46 3.10 -15.17
C GLY A 400 -7.35 2.26 -14.57
N GLN A 401 -6.54 2.90 -13.71
CA GLN A 401 -5.32 2.30 -13.18
C GLN A 401 -5.58 0.95 -12.52
N LEU A 402 -6.69 0.85 -11.76
CA LEU A 402 -7.00 -0.32 -10.93
C LEU A 402 -8.07 -1.22 -11.57
N ASN A 403 -8.24 -1.12 -12.88
CA ASN A 403 -9.16 -1.98 -13.60
C ASN A 403 -8.73 -3.45 -13.48
N ARG A 404 -9.53 -4.22 -12.74
CA ARG A 404 -9.29 -5.64 -12.45
C ARG A 404 -9.28 -6.50 -13.71
N ASN A 405 -9.95 -6.08 -14.78
CA ASN A 405 -10.03 -6.80 -16.04
C ASN A 405 -8.66 -6.97 -16.73
N HIS A 406 -7.69 -6.09 -16.43
CA HIS A 406 -6.31 -6.25 -16.92
C HIS A 406 -5.66 -7.55 -16.41
N TRP A 407 -6.02 -7.97 -15.19
CA TRP A 407 -5.39 -9.10 -14.50
C TRP A 407 -6.29 -10.34 -14.46
N LEU A 408 -7.61 -10.13 -14.56
CA LEU A 408 -8.61 -11.19 -14.65
C LEU A 408 -9.57 -10.89 -15.81
N PRO A 409 -9.24 -11.29 -17.05
CA PRO A 409 -10.07 -11.04 -18.22
C PRO A 409 -11.49 -11.58 -18.04
N GLY A 410 -12.47 -10.75 -18.38
CA GLY A 410 -13.90 -11.03 -18.20
C GLY A 410 -14.49 -10.39 -16.95
N SER A 411 -13.68 -10.05 -15.94
CA SER A 411 -14.19 -9.43 -14.70
C SER A 411 -14.88 -8.08 -14.92
N GLY A 412 -14.49 -7.32 -15.96
CA GLY A 412 -15.10 -6.03 -16.27
C GLY A 412 -16.61 -6.10 -16.59
N GLN A 413 -17.14 -7.28 -16.89
CA GLN A 413 -18.57 -7.49 -17.11
C GLN A 413 -19.40 -7.16 -15.86
N ASP A 414 -18.84 -7.35 -14.65
CA ASP A 414 -19.52 -7.12 -13.36
C ASP A 414 -19.85 -5.64 -13.08
N ILE A 415 -19.18 -4.72 -13.80
CA ILE A 415 -19.35 -3.27 -13.65
C ILE A 415 -19.54 -2.58 -15.02
N THR A 416 -20.10 -3.31 -16.00
CA THR A 416 -20.38 -2.74 -17.32
C THR A 416 -21.66 -1.89 -17.29
N PHE A 417 -21.55 -0.65 -17.79
CA PHE A 417 -22.65 0.31 -17.96
C PHE A 417 -22.61 0.88 -19.38
N ASP A 418 -23.25 0.17 -20.32
CA ASP A 418 -23.26 0.50 -21.74
C ASP A 418 -24.72 0.47 -22.25
N PRO A 419 -25.19 1.51 -22.98
CA PRO A 419 -26.55 1.56 -23.50
C PRO A 419 -26.86 0.42 -24.50
N GLN A 420 -25.85 -0.13 -25.18
CA GLN A 420 -26.02 -1.30 -26.06
C GLN A 420 -26.29 -2.60 -25.26
N HIS A 421 -25.97 -2.60 -23.97
CA HIS A 421 -26.09 -3.74 -23.06
C HIS A 421 -26.95 -3.36 -21.84
N ALA A 422 -28.06 -2.65 -22.06
CA ALA A 422 -28.89 -2.08 -20.98
C ALA A 422 -29.43 -3.09 -19.95
N GLU A 423 -29.75 -4.32 -20.37
CA GLU A 423 -30.19 -5.38 -19.45
C GLU A 423 -29.07 -5.77 -18.47
N LEU A 424 -27.85 -6.02 -18.97
CA LEU A 424 -26.69 -6.32 -18.14
C LEU A 424 -26.37 -5.15 -17.20
N ALA A 425 -26.40 -3.91 -17.71
CA ALA A 425 -26.16 -2.74 -16.89
C ALA A 425 -27.18 -2.60 -15.74
N SER A 426 -28.46 -2.91 -16.01
CA SER A 426 -29.53 -2.91 -15.00
C SER A 426 -29.31 -4.00 -13.95
N GLN A 427 -28.91 -5.20 -14.38
CA GLN A 427 -28.55 -6.31 -13.48
C GLN A 427 -27.35 -5.94 -12.60
N ASN A 428 -26.31 -5.35 -13.19
CA ASN A 428 -25.12 -4.89 -12.45
C ASN A 428 -25.49 -3.85 -11.39
N LEU A 429 -26.28 -2.84 -11.74
CA LEU A 429 -26.74 -1.83 -10.77
C LEU A 429 -27.51 -2.48 -9.61
N TYR A 430 -28.42 -3.42 -9.92
CA TYR A 430 -29.19 -4.16 -8.93
C TYR A 430 -28.29 -4.99 -8.01
N HIS A 431 -27.34 -5.72 -8.57
CA HIS A 431 -26.41 -6.56 -7.79
C HIS A 431 -25.51 -5.72 -6.88
N ILE A 432 -24.99 -4.60 -7.37
CA ILE A 432 -24.21 -3.65 -6.56
C ILE A 432 -25.06 -3.10 -5.41
N ALA A 433 -26.29 -2.67 -5.68
CA ALA A 433 -27.18 -2.14 -4.64
C ALA A 433 -27.46 -3.19 -3.55
N LYS A 434 -27.76 -4.44 -3.95
CA LYS A 434 -27.98 -5.56 -3.04
C LYS A 434 -26.73 -5.93 -2.23
N GLU A 435 -25.56 -5.93 -2.87
CA GLU A 435 -24.27 -6.12 -2.20
C GLU A 435 -24.05 -5.06 -1.11
N LYS A 436 -24.36 -3.79 -1.40
CA LYS A 436 -24.24 -2.71 -0.43
C LYS A 436 -25.26 -2.81 0.72
N ASP A 437 -26.47 -3.27 0.47
CA ASP A 437 -27.46 -3.54 1.53
C ASP A 437 -26.97 -4.63 2.48
N ALA A 438 -26.43 -5.73 1.93
CA ALA A 438 -25.85 -6.81 2.72
C ALA A 438 -24.62 -6.32 3.53
N ALA A 439 -23.76 -5.50 2.92
CA ALA A 439 -22.59 -4.93 3.58
C ALA A 439 -22.95 -4.11 4.82
N TRP A 440 -23.96 -3.23 4.70
CA TRP A 440 -24.44 -2.45 5.84
C TRP A 440 -25.04 -3.36 6.92
N GLN A 441 -25.99 -4.23 6.57
CA GLN A 441 -26.63 -5.11 7.55
C GLN A 441 -25.62 -5.95 8.32
N LEU A 442 -24.63 -6.51 7.61
CA LEU A 442 -23.57 -7.29 8.23
C LEU A 442 -22.71 -6.42 9.17
N ALA A 443 -22.30 -5.23 8.75
CA ALA A 443 -21.50 -4.31 9.56
C ALA A 443 -22.20 -3.93 10.88
N GLU A 444 -23.51 -3.64 10.82
CA GLU A 444 -24.30 -3.29 12.00
C GLU A 444 -24.43 -4.47 12.97
N GLN A 445 -24.78 -5.65 12.44
CA GLN A 445 -24.93 -6.87 13.24
C GLN A 445 -23.60 -7.28 13.89
N CYS A 446 -22.50 -7.29 13.12
CA CYS A 446 -21.22 -7.73 13.64
C CYS A 446 -20.62 -6.72 14.63
N GLN A 447 -20.77 -5.41 14.42
CA GLN A 447 -20.36 -4.41 15.41
C GLN A 447 -21.13 -4.57 16.72
N GLN A 448 -22.47 -4.70 16.65
CA GLN A 448 -23.28 -4.88 17.86
C GLN A 448 -22.86 -6.15 18.62
N ALA A 449 -22.72 -7.27 17.91
CA ALA A 449 -22.28 -8.54 18.49
C ALA A 449 -20.87 -8.45 19.10
N ALA A 450 -19.92 -7.79 18.44
CA ALA A 450 -18.57 -7.63 18.96
C ALA A 450 -18.50 -6.72 20.19
N LEU A 451 -19.29 -5.64 20.23
CA LEU A 451 -19.35 -4.78 21.41
C LEU A 451 -20.04 -5.48 22.58
N GLN A 452 -21.09 -6.27 22.33
CA GLN A 452 -21.73 -7.11 23.34
C GLN A 452 -20.78 -8.18 23.88
N PHE A 453 -20.06 -8.88 22.98
CA PHE A 453 -19.05 -9.88 23.34
C PHE A 453 -18.05 -9.32 24.35
N SER A 454 -17.60 -8.07 24.15
CA SER A 454 -16.65 -7.41 25.05
C SER A 454 -17.17 -7.08 26.45
N ARG A 455 -18.49 -7.06 26.64
CA ARG A 455 -19.14 -6.86 27.94
C ARG A 455 -19.40 -8.17 28.67
N GLU A 456 -19.62 -9.24 27.91
CA GLU A 456 -19.99 -10.56 28.44
C GLU A 456 -18.79 -11.42 28.82
N HIS A 457 -17.64 -11.20 28.17
CA HIS A 457 -16.44 -12.01 28.37
C HIS A 457 -15.33 -11.21 29.05
N ALA A 458 -14.69 -11.82 30.05
CA ALA A 458 -13.55 -11.22 30.74
C ALA A 458 -12.30 -11.28 29.84
N MET A 459 -11.96 -10.13 29.24
CA MET A 459 -10.73 -9.91 28.49
C MET A 459 -9.72 -9.10 29.31
N PRO A 460 -8.41 -9.27 29.09
CA PRO A 460 -7.40 -8.34 29.58
C PRO A 460 -7.75 -6.90 29.16
N GLU A 461 -7.51 -5.93 30.04
CA GLU A 461 -7.90 -4.53 29.82
C GLU A 461 -7.36 -3.98 28.50
N ALA A 462 -6.07 -4.19 28.22
CA ALA A 462 -5.43 -3.73 26.98
C ALA A 462 -6.09 -4.32 25.71
N LEU A 463 -6.51 -5.58 25.74
CA LEU A 463 -7.24 -6.22 24.63
C LEU A 463 -8.66 -5.67 24.52
N SER A 464 -9.36 -5.51 25.65
CA SER A 464 -10.73 -4.96 25.66
C SER A 464 -10.79 -3.54 25.11
N VAL A 465 -9.85 -2.68 25.49
CA VAL A 465 -9.72 -1.32 24.95
C VAL A 465 -9.48 -1.36 23.44
N ARG A 466 -8.51 -2.17 22.99
CA ARG A 466 -8.18 -2.30 21.56
C ARG A 466 -9.36 -2.83 20.75
N TRP A 467 -10.02 -3.87 21.25
CA TRP A 467 -11.23 -4.44 20.65
C TRP A 467 -12.31 -3.36 20.49
N GLN A 468 -12.69 -2.68 21.56
CA GLN A 468 -13.72 -1.65 21.47
C GLN A 468 -13.34 -0.52 20.49
N GLN A 469 -12.09 -0.09 20.49
CA GLN A 469 -11.61 0.97 19.61
C GLN A 469 -11.76 0.62 18.12
N GLU A 470 -11.31 -0.57 17.70
CA GLU A 470 -11.37 -0.98 16.29
C GLU A 470 -12.80 -1.30 15.82
N TRP A 471 -13.68 -1.75 16.73
CA TRP A 471 -15.05 -2.13 16.41
C TRP A 471 -16.05 -0.96 16.40
N ARG A 472 -15.86 0.08 17.21
CA ARG A 472 -16.86 1.17 17.39
C ARG A 472 -17.17 1.96 16.12
N GLY A 473 -16.20 2.12 15.23
CA GLY A 473 -16.34 2.89 13.98
C GLY A 473 -16.80 2.07 12.77
N LEU A 474 -16.89 0.74 12.89
CA LEU A 474 -17.06 -0.18 11.75
C LEU A 474 -18.30 0.13 10.92
N THR A 475 -19.46 0.27 11.56
CA THR A 475 -20.74 0.53 10.90
C THR A 475 -20.74 1.89 10.20
N LEU A 476 -20.21 2.93 10.85
CA LEU A 476 -20.13 4.27 10.26
C LEU A 476 -19.24 4.27 9.01
N TYR A 477 -18.08 3.61 9.10
CA TYR A 477 -17.15 3.45 7.98
C TYR A 477 -17.80 2.71 6.81
N CYS A 478 -18.40 1.54 7.06
CA CYS A 478 -19.07 0.75 6.02
C CYS A 478 -20.26 1.51 5.38
N ARG A 479 -21.07 2.20 6.19
CA ARG A 479 -22.18 3.04 5.71
C ARG A 479 -21.72 4.15 4.76
N ALA A 480 -20.57 4.77 5.03
CA ALA A 480 -20.00 5.80 4.17
C ALA A 480 -19.75 5.26 2.75
N PHE A 481 -19.12 4.09 2.63
CA PHE A 481 -18.89 3.43 1.35
C PHE A 481 -20.18 2.96 0.68
N VAL A 482 -21.15 2.45 1.45
CA VAL A 482 -22.45 2.01 0.94
C VAL A 482 -23.19 3.16 0.25
N HIS A 483 -23.31 4.32 0.92
CA HIS A 483 -23.95 5.49 0.32
C HIS A 483 -23.16 6.04 -0.87
N ALA A 484 -21.83 6.07 -0.77
CA ALA A 484 -20.96 6.53 -1.86
C ALA A 484 -21.11 5.71 -3.13
N GLN A 485 -21.06 4.38 -3.02
CA GLN A 485 -21.19 3.49 -4.17
C GLN A 485 -22.61 3.51 -4.74
N LYS A 486 -23.66 3.51 -3.89
CA LYS A 486 -25.04 3.62 -4.38
C LYS A 486 -25.28 4.94 -5.13
N ALA A 487 -24.80 6.06 -4.60
CA ALA A 487 -24.86 7.35 -5.29
C ALA A 487 -24.10 7.31 -6.62
N PHE A 488 -22.84 6.87 -6.59
CA PHE A 488 -21.96 6.84 -7.76
C PHE A 488 -22.50 5.94 -8.87
N PHE A 489 -22.83 4.67 -8.60
CA PHE A 489 -23.25 3.73 -9.64
C PHE A 489 -24.64 4.06 -10.19
N THR A 490 -25.56 4.56 -9.37
CA THR A 490 -26.86 5.04 -9.87
C THR A 490 -26.66 6.23 -10.81
N LEU A 491 -25.80 7.18 -10.42
CA LEU A 491 -25.51 8.34 -11.25
C LEU A 491 -24.77 7.96 -12.54
N HIS A 492 -23.81 7.05 -12.44
CA HIS A 492 -23.07 6.55 -13.59
C HIS A 492 -23.99 5.81 -14.58
N TYR A 493 -24.92 4.99 -14.08
CA TYR A 493 -25.97 4.38 -14.90
C TYR A 493 -26.82 5.45 -15.59
N CYS A 494 -27.25 6.51 -14.89
CA CYS A 494 -27.99 7.61 -15.51
C CYS A 494 -27.21 8.31 -16.63
N LYS A 495 -25.89 8.47 -16.46
CA LYS A 495 -25.03 9.11 -17.46
C LYS A 495 -24.82 8.24 -18.71
N GLN A 496 -24.70 6.92 -18.53
CA GLN A 496 -24.29 6.03 -19.63
C GLN A 496 -25.45 5.31 -20.30
N VAL A 497 -26.49 4.91 -19.54
CA VAL A 497 -27.49 3.94 -20.00
C VAL A 497 -28.87 4.59 -20.16
N GLU A 498 -29.48 5.00 -19.06
CA GLU A 498 -30.82 5.58 -19.06
C GLU A 498 -31.00 6.58 -17.92
N ASN A 499 -31.43 7.79 -18.25
CA ASN A 499 -31.70 8.85 -17.28
C ASN A 499 -33.21 9.01 -17.06
N ASN A 500 -33.69 8.75 -15.84
CA ASN A 500 -35.07 9.03 -15.44
C ASN A 500 -35.15 9.66 -14.05
N TRP A 501 -36.32 10.22 -13.72
CA TRP A 501 -36.52 10.95 -12.47
C TRP A 501 -36.29 10.09 -11.22
N THR A 502 -36.78 8.84 -11.22
CA THR A 502 -36.64 7.93 -10.08
C THR A 502 -35.18 7.64 -9.74
N LEU A 503 -34.35 7.35 -10.75
CA LEU A 503 -32.93 7.09 -10.55
C LEU A 503 -32.18 8.34 -10.05
N ARG A 504 -32.54 9.53 -10.56
CA ARG A 504 -31.98 10.80 -10.09
C ARG A 504 -32.32 11.06 -8.62
N GLU A 505 -33.54 10.77 -8.17
CA GLU A 505 -33.90 10.90 -6.76
C GLU A 505 -33.16 9.87 -5.87
N ILE A 506 -33.00 8.62 -6.32
CA ILE A 506 -32.19 7.62 -5.59
C ILE A 506 -30.74 8.09 -5.42
N ALA A 507 -30.13 8.62 -6.49
CA ALA A 507 -28.78 9.17 -6.42
C ALA A 507 -28.74 10.36 -5.44
N LYS A 508 -29.68 11.30 -5.55
CA LYS A 508 -29.80 12.47 -4.67
C LYS A 508 -29.94 12.08 -3.19
N THR A 509 -30.78 11.11 -2.86
CA THR A 509 -30.95 10.63 -1.48
C THR A 509 -29.63 10.10 -0.91
N ASN A 510 -28.87 9.32 -1.67
CA ASN A 510 -27.58 8.81 -1.22
C ASN A 510 -26.51 9.90 -1.12
N ILE A 511 -26.53 10.91 -2.02
CA ILE A 511 -25.68 12.10 -1.91
C ILE A 511 -25.98 12.87 -0.61
N GLN A 512 -27.26 13.07 -0.27
CA GLN A 512 -27.65 13.72 0.98
C GLN A 512 -27.23 12.91 2.21
N ALA A 513 -27.32 11.58 2.14
CA ALA A 513 -26.83 10.71 3.20
C ALA A 513 -25.31 10.85 3.42
N LEU A 514 -24.50 11.08 2.37
CA LEU A 514 -23.07 11.33 2.53
C LEU A 514 -22.76 12.62 3.31
N TYR A 515 -23.52 13.70 3.11
CA TYR A 515 -23.38 14.89 3.94
C TYR A 515 -23.69 14.60 5.41
N GLY A 516 -24.74 13.82 5.68
CA GLY A 516 -25.09 13.35 7.02
C GLY A 516 -23.98 12.51 7.65
N ILE A 517 -23.41 11.55 6.89
CA ILE A 517 -22.26 10.75 7.32
C ILE A 517 -21.06 11.63 7.66
N GLY A 518 -20.79 12.67 6.87
CA GLY A 518 -19.73 13.64 7.19
C GLY A 518 -19.93 14.27 8.57
N HIS A 519 -21.15 14.60 8.96
CA HIS A 519 -21.44 15.10 10.31
C HIS A 519 -21.26 14.01 11.39
N GLU A 520 -21.77 12.80 11.15
CA GLU A 520 -21.58 11.65 12.06
C GLU A 520 -20.09 11.34 12.29
N MET A 521 -19.25 11.51 11.27
CA MET A 521 -17.79 11.33 11.35
C MET A 521 -17.10 12.40 12.20
N GLU A 522 -17.52 13.67 12.12
CA GLU A 522 -17.04 14.72 13.02
C GLU A 522 -17.40 14.41 14.46
N ASP A 523 -18.65 14.04 14.72
CA ASP A 523 -19.13 13.68 16.05
C ASP A 523 -18.36 12.49 16.62
N PHE A 524 -18.12 11.46 15.80
CA PHE A 524 -17.31 10.30 16.19
C PHE A 524 -15.91 10.72 16.62
N CYS A 525 -15.24 11.56 15.83
CA CYS A 525 -13.91 12.08 16.16
C CYS A 525 -13.92 12.98 17.41
N LEU A 526 -14.97 13.77 17.62
CA LEU A 526 -15.14 14.62 18.81
C LEU A 526 -15.37 13.82 20.09
N GLN A 527 -16.08 12.69 19.99
CA GLN A 527 -16.35 11.77 21.10
C GLN A 527 -15.13 10.90 21.44
N HIS A 528 -14.26 10.65 20.48
CA HIS A 528 -13.11 9.74 20.60
C HIS A 528 -11.77 10.44 20.33
N ARG A 529 -11.52 11.56 21.03
CA ARG A 529 -10.29 12.37 20.86
C ARG A 529 -9.02 11.68 21.32
N ASP A 530 -9.16 10.62 22.10
CA ASP A 530 -8.09 9.78 22.61
C ASP A 530 -7.67 8.69 21.62
N TYR A 531 -8.41 8.52 20.50
CA TYR A 531 -8.05 7.55 19.48
C TYR A 531 -6.86 8.02 18.62
N PRO A 532 -6.13 7.09 17.97
CA PRO A 532 -4.99 7.42 17.15
C PRO A 532 -5.35 8.36 16.00
N VAL A 533 -4.40 9.21 15.62
CA VAL A 533 -4.55 10.16 14.49
C VAL A 533 -4.92 9.43 13.19
N SER A 534 -4.41 8.21 12.97
CA SER A 534 -4.77 7.40 11.80
C SER A 534 -6.27 7.12 11.72
N LEU A 535 -6.95 6.96 12.86
CA LEU A 535 -8.40 6.82 12.90
C LEU A 535 -9.09 8.14 12.55
N HIS A 536 -8.61 9.27 13.07
CA HIS A 536 -9.13 10.59 12.70
C HIS A 536 -8.96 10.88 11.20
N VAL A 537 -7.88 10.43 10.57
CA VAL A 537 -7.69 10.51 9.11
C VAL A 537 -8.72 9.63 8.38
N MET A 538 -8.99 8.43 8.89
CA MET A 538 -9.98 7.51 8.31
C MET A 538 -11.41 8.06 8.35
N PHE A 539 -11.76 8.76 9.44
CA PHE A 539 -13.06 9.40 9.64
C PHE A 539 -13.00 10.91 9.35
N ASP A 540 -12.12 11.36 8.45
CA ASP A 540 -12.11 12.75 8.00
C ASP A 540 -13.41 13.08 7.23
N ALA A 541 -14.24 13.92 7.83
CA ALA A 541 -15.51 14.37 7.27
C ALA A 541 -15.36 15.16 5.96
N GLY A 542 -14.17 15.71 5.68
CA GLY A 542 -13.88 16.36 4.41
C GLY A 542 -14.03 15.43 3.20
N ARG A 543 -13.68 14.15 3.36
CA ARG A 543 -13.76 13.13 2.29
C ARG A 543 -15.19 12.87 1.79
N PRO A 544 -16.16 12.45 2.62
CA PRO A 544 -17.52 12.20 2.15
C PRO A 544 -18.18 13.47 1.60
N ARG A 545 -17.87 14.65 2.16
CA ARG A 545 -18.38 15.95 1.66
C ARG A 545 -17.85 16.28 0.27
N ALA A 546 -16.54 16.15 0.05
CA ALA A 546 -15.93 16.40 -1.26
C ALA A 546 -16.51 15.47 -2.34
N LEU A 547 -16.71 14.19 -2.01
CA LEU A 547 -17.37 13.25 -2.91
C LEU A 547 -18.82 13.66 -3.19
N ALA A 548 -19.58 13.98 -2.14
CA ALA A 548 -20.98 14.39 -2.28
C ALA A 548 -21.12 15.64 -3.15
N ASP A 549 -20.27 16.66 -2.96
CA ASP A 549 -20.22 17.88 -3.78
C ASP A 549 -19.97 17.54 -5.26
N SER A 550 -18.98 16.68 -5.53
CA SER A 550 -18.66 16.24 -6.88
C SER A 550 -19.81 15.46 -7.53
N LEU A 551 -20.46 14.55 -6.80
CA LEU A 551 -21.60 13.79 -7.29
C LEU A 551 -22.84 14.69 -7.51
N GLN A 552 -23.04 15.68 -6.66
CA GLN A 552 -24.13 16.66 -6.78
C GLN A 552 -23.96 17.52 -8.04
N GLN A 553 -22.73 17.92 -8.37
CA GLN A 553 -22.42 18.61 -9.62
C GLN A 553 -22.75 17.72 -10.82
N GLN A 554 -22.31 16.47 -10.81
CA GLN A 554 -22.59 15.51 -11.88
C GLN A 554 -24.09 15.20 -12.03
N LEU A 555 -24.85 15.22 -10.94
CA LEU A 555 -26.31 15.06 -10.96
C LEU A 555 -27.01 16.30 -11.56
N ALA A 556 -26.53 17.50 -11.29
CA ALA A 556 -27.08 18.74 -11.86
C ALA A 556 -26.88 18.83 -13.38
N GLU A 557 -25.84 18.20 -13.92
CA GLU A 557 -25.62 18.08 -15.38
C GLU A 557 -26.66 17.18 -16.08
N LEU A 558 -27.38 16.34 -15.31
CA LEU A 558 -28.41 15.41 -15.83
C LEU A 558 -29.84 15.95 -15.72
N THR A 559 -30.03 17.10 -15.07
CA THR A 559 -31.32 17.78 -14.89
C THR A 559 -31.49 18.90 -15.88
#